data_AF-A0A8S8X6Z7-F1
#
_entry.id   AF-A0A8S8X6Z7-F1
#
_cell.length_a   1.000
_cell.length_b   1.000
_cell.length_c   1.000
_cell.angle_alpha   90.00
_cell.angle_beta   90.00
_cell.angle_gamma   90.00
#
_symmetry.space_group_name_H-M   'P 1'
#
loop_
_entity.id
_entity.type
_entity.pdbx_description
1 polymer ?
#
loop_
_entity_poly.entity_id
_entity_poly.type
_entity_poly.pdbx_seq_one_letter_code
_entity_poly.pdbx_strand_id
1 'polypeptide(L)'
;MRFAALLALLLCLSAQDAFAGRGELPGPKSDITVFRVPTGLFVISNDPLRWYTMRLEGHEVDPGKSSSTYVVDGKPLQVLVPPAPKDPAGFDDATRRLIVFRDQLAANISKQLKFQIYPNSTPLTFSDGRQGMWINIELPNGAAPPRSRWYLAKITDQDWLMLLGSGTTVGETPDSVRNFMLRVMESTKVYAQPIDIEALKKALLPKK
;
A
#
# COMPACT_ATOMS: atom_id res chain seq x y z
N MET A 1 -24.50 6.44 4.96
CA MET A 1 -23.02 6.47 4.82
C MET A 1 -22.34 5.13 5.22
N ARG A 2 -22.91 3.95 4.88
CA ARG A 2 -22.32 2.64 5.25
C ARG A 2 -21.87 1.76 4.06
N PHE A 3 -22.13 2.20 2.82
CA PHE A 3 -21.86 1.42 1.60
C PHE A 3 -20.51 1.72 0.92
N ALA A 4 -19.98 2.94 1.03
CA ALA A 4 -18.65 3.28 0.47
C ALA A 4 -17.51 2.48 1.14
N ALA A 5 -17.65 2.17 2.43
CA ALA A 5 -16.70 1.33 3.17
C ALA A 5 -16.74 -0.15 2.76
N LEU A 6 -17.86 -0.64 2.20
CA LEU A 6 -18.01 -2.04 1.78
C LEU A 6 -17.34 -2.28 0.42
N LEU A 7 -17.43 -1.31 -0.50
CA LEU A 7 -16.76 -1.38 -1.81
C LEU A 7 -15.26 -1.03 -1.72
N ALA A 8 -14.89 -0.17 -0.76
CA ALA A 8 -13.50 -0.02 -0.29
C ALA A 8 -12.88 -1.40 0.02
N LEU A 9 -13.57 -2.18 0.86
CA LEU A 9 -13.19 -3.53 1.29
C LEU A 9 -13.15 -4.58 0.16
N LEU A 10 -14.14 -4.60 -0.73
CA LEU A 10 -14.24 -5.58 -1.84
C LEU A 10 -13.11 -5.43 -2.88
N LEU A 11 -12.64 -4.21 -3.12
CA LEU A 11 -11.47 -3.95 -3.96
C LEU A 11 -10.15 -3.92 -3.14
N CYS A 12 -10.23 -3.94 -1.80
CA CYS A 12 -9.08 -4.26 -0.96
C CYS A 12 -8.75 -5.77 -1.04
N LEU A 13 -9.78 -6.61 -1.19
CA LEU A 13 -9.63 -8.04 -1.51
C LEU A 13 -9.04 -8.23 -2.91
N SER A 14 -9.36 -7.38 -3.90
CA SER A 14 -8.84 -7.53 -5.27
C SER A 14 -7.33 -7.46 -5.41
N ALA A 15 -6.66 -6.59 -4.65
CA ALA A 15 -5.20 -6.49 -4.63
C ALA A 15 -4.55 -7.66 -3.86
N GLN A 16 -5.29 -8.33 -2.97
CA GLN A 16 -4.86 -9.55 -2.28
C GLN A 16 -5.11 -10.79 -3.16
N ASP A 17 -6.27 -10.87 -3.80
CA ASP A 17 -6.70 -11.92 -4.72
C ASP A 17 -5.89 -11.94 -6.02
N ALA A 18 -5.35 -10.78 -6.42
CA ALA A 18 -4.38 -10.67 -7.49
C ALA A 18 -3.16 -11.58 -7.33
N PHE A 19 -2.84 -11.94 -6.08
CA PHE A 19 -1.79 -12.87 -5.71
C PHE A 19 -2.33 -14.25 -5.29
N ALA A 20 -3.64 -14.41 -5.06
CA ALA A 20 -4.29 -15.66 -4.60
C ALA A 20 -4.54 -16.70 -5.71
N GLY A 21 -4.18 -16.39 -6.96
CA GLY A 21 -4.18 -17.37 -8.07
C GLY A 21 -3.19 -18.54 -7.90
N ARG A 22 -2.47 -18.62 -6.77
CA ARG A 22 -1.60 -19.72 -6.36
C ARG A 22 -1.93 -20.16 -4.93
N GLY A 23 -3.15 -20.62 -4.71
CA GLY A 23 -3.63 -21.06 -3.41
C GLY A 23 -3.88 -19.88 -2.46
N GLU A 24 -4.80 -20.06 -1.52
CA GLU A 24 -4.91 -19.18 -0.37
C GLU A 24 -3.54 -19.17 0.33
N LEU A 25 -2.81 -18.07 0.23
CA LEU A 25 -1.76 -17.83 1.21
C LEU A 25 -2.51 -17.68 2.54
N PRO A 26 -2.27 -18.54 3.55
CA PRO A 26 -2.78 -18.26 4.88
C PRO A 26 -2.26 -16.86 5.19
N GLY A 27 -3.18 -15.92 5.41
CA GLY A 27 -2.78 -14.59 5.84
C GLY A 27 -1.86 -14.81 7.03
N PRO A 28 -0.56 -14.45 6.94
CA PRO A 28 0.31 -14.60 8.09
C PRO A 28 -0.40 -13.85 9.21
N LYS A 29 -0.51 -14.47 10.39
CA LYS A 29 -0.87 -13.73 11.61
C LYS A 29 0.05 -12.53 11.61
N SER A 30 -0.48 -11.39 11.19
CA SER A 30 0.37 -10.27 10.83
C SER A 30 0.96 -9.79 12.14
N ASP A 31 2.25 -10.00 12.35
CA ASP A 31 2.97 -9.49 13.52
C ASP A 31 3.19 -7.99 13.33
N ILE A 32 2.06 -7.28 13.22
CA ILE A 32 2.00 -5.85 13.05
C ILE A 32 1.82 -5.26 14.44
N THR A 33 2.83 -4.54 14.87
CA THR A 33 2.79 -3.77 16.10
C THR A 33 2.65 -2.29 15.77
N VAL A 34 1.71 -1.62 16.43
CA VAL A 34 1.44 -0.20 16.21
C VAL A 34 1.62 0.56 17.51
N PHE A 35 2.36 1.67 17.46
CA PHE A 35 2.51 2.60 18.59
C PHE A 35 1.92 3.96 18.25
N ARG A 36 1.23 4.57 19.21
CA ARG A 36 0.89 5.98 19.15
C ARG A 36 2.14 6.80 19.45
N VAL A 37 2.47 7.73 18.56
CA VAL A 37 3.50 8.76 18.76
C VAL A 37 2.83 10.14 18.71
N PRO A 38 3.45 11.22 19.22
CA PRO A 38 2.82 12.54 19.27
C PRO A 38 2.32 13.04 17.91
N THR A 39 2.98 12.67 16.82
CA THR A 39 2.66 13.11 15.45
C THR A 39 1.74 12.17 14.67
N GLY A 40 1.35 11.02 15.25
CA GLY A 40 0.76 9.96 14.42
C GLY A 40 0.82 8.55 14.98
N LEU A 41 0.89 7.58 14.08
CA LEU A 41 1.16 6.18 14.38
C LEU A 41 2.52 5.77 13.82
N PHE A 42 3.21 4.92 14.57
CA PHE A 42 4.40 4.20 14.13
C PHE A 42 4.01 2.73 13.94
N VAL A 43 4.04 2.26 12.70
CA VAL A 43 3.67 0.89 12.31
C VAL A 43 4.94 0.07 12.13
N ILE A 44 4.94 -1.14 12.67
CA ILE A 44 6.04 -2.10 12.57
C ILE A 44 5.45 -3.41 12.08
N SER A 45 6.05 -4.00 11.05
CA SER A 45 5.78 -5.36 10.63
C SER A 45 6.99 -6.22 10.97
N ASN A 46 6.75 -7.28 11.76
CA ASN A 46 7.69 -8.35 12.02
C ASN A 46 7.30 -9.69 11.41
N ASP A 47 6.45 -9.65 10.37
CA ASP A 47 6.07 -10.82 9.59
C ASP A 47 7.30 -11.66 9.19
N PRO A 48 7.26 -13.00 9.27
CA PRO A 48 8.38 -13.88 8.92
C PRO A 48 9.00 -13.62 7.54
N LEU A 49 8.24 -13.03 6.62
CA LEU A 49 8.69 -12.73 5.28
C LEU A 49 9.13 -11.27 5.11
N ARG A 50 8.74 -10.34 6.00
CA ARG A 50 8.75 -8.89 5.73
C ARG A 50 8.93 -8.06 7.00
N TRP A 51 10.09 -7.41 7.09
CA TRP A 51 10.45 -6.52 8.19
C TRP A 51 10.49 -5.06 7.73
N TYR A 52 9.54 -4.26 8.18
CA TYR A 52 9.50 -2.84 7.84
C TYR A 52 8.90 -1.99 8.98
N THR A 53 9.24 -0.71 8.95
CA THR A 53 8.59 0.32 9.77
C THR A 53 8.00 1.39 8.87
N MET A 54 6.94 2.05 9.30
CA MET A 54 6.27 3.12 8.56
C MET A 54 5.70 4.15 9.53
N ARG A 55 5.81 5.43 9.20
CA ARG A 55 5.19 6.51 9.98
C ARG A 55 3.95 7.03 9.27
N LEU A 56 2.85 7.07 10.01
CA LEU A 56 1.60 7.64 9.57
C LEU A 56 1.36 8.91 10.37
N GLU A 57 1.69 10.06 9.78
CA GLU A 57 1.60 11.36 10.44
C GLU A 57 0.40 12.16 9.94
N GLY A 58 -0.31 12.76 10.90
CA GLY A 58 -1.55 13.52 10.69
C GLY A 58 -2.13 14.01 12.01
N HIS A 59 -3.10 14.92 11.93
CA HIS A 59 -3.87 15.40 13.09
C HIS A 59 -4.76 14.28 13.65
N GLU A 60 -5.38 13.50 12.76
CA GLU A 60 -6.20 12.33 13.10
C GLU A 60 -5.62 11.11 12.39
N VAL A 61 -5.27 10.07 13.14
CA VAL A 61 -4.70 8.84 12.57
C VAL A 61 -5.26 7.64 13.30
N ASP A 62 -5.99 6.80 12.59
CA ASP A 62 -6.66 5.64 13.17
C ASP A 62 -6.35 4.35 12.40
N PRO A 63 -6.14 3.22 13.10
CA PRO A 63 -6.14 1.91 12.46
C PRO A 63 -7.51 1.60 11.83
N GLY A 64 -7.50 0.99 10.65
CA GLY A 64 -8.69 0.52 9.97
C GLY A 64 -9.15 -0.85 10.48
N LYS A 65 -10.12 -1.44 9.77
CA LYS A 65 -10.70 -2.75 10.15
C LYS A 65 -9.74 -3.93 9.93
N SER A 66 -8.81 -3.81 8.99
CA SER A 66 -7.72 -4.78 8.81
C SER A 66 -6.40 -4.18 9.24
N SER A 67 -5.45 -5.03 9.63
CA SER A 67 -4.09 -4.63 10.03
C SER A 67 -3.28 -3.92 8.94
N SER A 68 -3.76 -4.00 7.69
CA SER A 68 -3.21 -3.33 6.51
C SER A 68 -3.92 -2.03 6.13
N THR A 69 -4.92 -1.57 6.90
CA THR A 69 -5.69 -0.37 6.58
C THR A 69 -5.60 0.68 7.68
N TYR A 70 -5.62 1.95 7.29
CA TYR A 70 -5.50 3.10 8.16
C TYR A 70 -6.35 4.25 7.63
N VAL A 71 -6.69 5.20 8.48
CA VAL A 71 -7.26 6.50 8.10
C VAL A 71 -6.35 7.59 8.64
N VAL A 72 -5.92 8.52 7.78
CA VAL A 72 -5.03 9.64 8.13
C VAL A 72 -5.69 10.94 7.66
N ASP A 73 -6.11 11.82 8.56
CA ASP A 73 -6.80 13.08 8.24
C ASP A 73 -7.97 12.86 7.26
N GLY A 74 -8.79 11.85 7.56
CA GLY A 74 -9.91 11.40 6.72
C GLY A 74 -9.55 10.62 5.45
N LYS A 75 -8.26 10.47 5.12
CA LYS A 75 -7.79 9.72 3.93
C LYS A 75 -7.69 8.23 4.24
N PRO A 76 -8.39 7.37 3.49
CA PRO A 76 -8.17 5.93 3.61
C PRO A 76 -6.80 5.56 3.03
N LEU A 77 -6.04 4.76 3.75
CA LEU A 77 -4.77 4.20 3.32
C LEU A 77 -4.80 2.69 3.48
N GLN A 78 -4.41 1.98 2.43
CA GLN A 78 -4.12 0.55 2.46
C GLN A 78 -2.64 0.34 2.20
N VAL A 79 -2.03 -0.58 2.94
CA VAL A 79 -0.62 -0.95 2.81
C VAL A 79 -0.52 -2.44 2.55
N LEU A 80 0.07 -2.80 1.42
CA LEU A 80 0.31 -4.18 1.02
C LEU A 80 1.79 -4.32 0.66
N VAL A 81 2.41 -5.44 1.03
CA VAL A 81 3.83 -5.67 0.78
C VAL A 81 4.08 -7.03 0.10
N PRO A 82 3.43 -7.36 -1.02
CA PRO A 82 3.62 -8.68 -1.65
C PRO A 82 5.07 -8.91 -2.14
N PRO A 83 5.44 -10.16 -2.49
CA PRO A 83 6.68 -10.42 -3.21
C PRO A 83 6.71 -9.61 -4.50
N ALA A 84 7.87 -9.07 -4.87
CA ALA A 84 7.96 -8.31 -6.09
C ALA A 84 7.70 -9.21 -7.32
N PRO A 85 6.95 -8.73 -8.33
CA PRO A 85 6.66 -9.50 -9.53
C PRO A 85 7.97 -9.85 -10.23
N LYS A 86 8.00 -11.02 -10.87
CA LYS A 86 9.09 -11.41 -11.76
C LYS A 86 8.69 -11.13 -13.19
N ASP A 87 9.59 -10.58 -14.01
CA ASP A 87 9.32 -10.49 -15.44
C ASP A 87 9.35 -11.92 -16.02
N PRO A 88 8.28 -12.41 -16.66
CA PRO A 88 8.28 -13.71 -17.32
C PRO A 88 9.36 -13.84 -18.41
N ALA A 89 9.83 -12.73 -18.99
CA ALA A 89 10.93 -12.71 -19.95
C ALA A 89 12.33 -12.70 -19.30
N GLY A 90 12.41 -12.70 -17.97
CA GLY A 90 13.68 -12.81 -17.24
C GLY A 90 14.48 -11.51 -17.13
N PHE A 91 13.92 -10.37 -17.53
CA PHE A 91 14.55 -9.06 -17.32
C PHE A 91 14.46 -8.65 -15.85
N ASP A 92 15.61 -8.48 -15.19
CA ASP A 92 15.69 -7.99 -13.82
C ASP A 92 15.84 -6.46 -13.80
N ASP A 93 14.83 -5.78 -14.33
CA ASP A 93 14.70 -4.32 -14.28
C ASP A 93 13.51 -3.92 -13.40
N ALA A 94 13.73 -3.04 -12.44
CA ALA A 94 12.71 -2.62 -11.49
C ALA A 94 11.52 -1.93 -12.18
N THR A 95 11.78 -1.13 -13.22
CA THR A 95 10.72 -0.44 -13.97
C THR A 95 9.83 -1.44 -14.69
N ARG A 96 10.44 -2.42 -15.36
CA ARG A 96 9.75 -3.48 -16.05
C ARG A 96 8.90 -4.34 -15.11
N ARG A 97 9.43 -4.66 -13.94
CA ARG A 97 8.71 -5.39 -12.89
C ARG A 97 7.50 -4.59 -12.38
N LEU A 98 7.63 -3.27 -12.20
CA LEU A 98 6.49 -2.41 -11.85
C LEU A 98 5.42 -2.36 -12.95
N ILE A 99 5.81 -2.38 -14.23
CA ILE A 99 4.87 -2.49 -15.37
C ILE A 99 4.10 -3.82 -15.30
N VAL A 100 4.79 -4.94 -15.07
CA VAL A 100 4.15 -6.26 -14.92
C VAL A 100 3.15 -6.24 -13.77
N PHE A 101 3.51 -5.65 -12.63
CA PHE A 101 2.59 -5.50 -11.50
C PHE A 101 1.35 -4.66 -11.86
N ARG A 102 1.53 -3.50 -12.51
CA ARG A 102 0.41 -2.66 -12.94
C ARG A 102 -0.58 -3.44 -13.80
N ASP A 103 -0.07 -4.20 -14.76
CA ASP A 103 -0.90 -4.96 -15.69
C ASP A 103 -1.63 -6.11 -14.97
N GLN A 104 -0.96 -6.79 -14.04
CA GLN A 104 -1.58 -7.80 -13.18
C GLN A 104 -2.67 -7.19 -12.29
N LEU A 105 -2.41 -6.05 -11.65
CA LEU A 105 -3.38 -5.34 -10.82
C LEU A 105 -4.63 -4.99 -11.64
N ALA A 106 -4.46 -4.40 -12.82
CA ALA A 106 -5.56 -4.04 -13.70
C ALA A 106 -6.34 -5.27 -14.19
N ALA A 107 -5.66 -6.35 -14.58
CA ALA A 107 -6.32 -7.59 -15.02
C ALA A 107 -7.15 -8.23 -13.90
N ASN A 108 -6.63 -8.23 -12.67
CA ASN A 108 -7.34 -8.80 -11.52
C ASN A 108 -8.58 -7.98 -11.15
N ILE A 109 -8.46 -6.66 -11.09
CA ILE A 109 -9.64 -5.80 -10.85
C ILE A 109 -10.64 -5.95 -12.02
N SER A 110 -10.16 -6.05 -13.26
CA SER A 110 -11.02 -6.22 -14.43
C SER A 110 -11.84 -7.51 -14.34
N LYS A 111 -11.20 -8.62 -13.95
CA LYS A 111 -11.85 -9.91 -13.74
C LYS A 111 -12.92 -9.84 -12.67
N GLN A 112 -12.64 -9.19 -11.55
CA GLN A 112 -13.58 -9.09 -10.44
C GLN A 112 -14.78 -8.19 -10.76
N LEU A 113 -14.55 -7.06 -11.41
CA LEU A 113 -15.61 -6.13 -11.81
C LEU A 113 -16.32 -6.54 -13.10
N LYS A 114 -15.83 -7.58 -13.79
CA LYS A 114 -16.29 -8.01 -15.12
C LYS A 114 -16.32 -6.83 -16.10
N PHE A 115 -15.30 -5.98 -16.03
CA PHE A 115 -15.18 -4.76 -16.82
C PHE A 115 -13.71 -4.53 -17.17
N GLN A 116 -13.41 -4.09 -18.39
CA GLN A 116 -12.03 -3.86 -18.81
C GLN A 116 -11.47 -2.58 -18.20
N ILE A 117 -10.35 -2.70 -17.47
CA ILE A 117 -9.65 -1.55 -16.87
C ILE A 117 -8.40 -1.23 -17.66
N TYR A 118 -8.19 0.07 -17.88
CA TYR A 118 -6.98 0.62 -18.46
C TYR A 118 -6.30 1.49 -17.40
N PRO A 119 -5.23 1.01 -16.75
CA PRO A 119 -4.56 1.76 -15.71
C PRO A 119 -3.77 2.91 -16.33
N ASN A 120 -3.93 4.11 -15.78
CA ASN A 120 -3.03 5.23 -16.07
C ASN A 120 -1.85 5.13 -15.10
N SER A 121 -0.62 5.21 -15.59
CA SER A 121 0.56 5.06 -14.73
C SER A 121 1.69 5.99 -15.12
N THR A 122 2.42 6.49 -14.12
CA THR A 122 3.57 7.37 -14.30
C THR A 122 4.75 6.82 -13.50
N PRO A 123 5.92 6.59 -14.12
CA PRO A 123 7.12 6.21 -13.38
C PRO A 123 7.57 7.37 -12.48
N LEU A 124 8.23 7.04 -11.38
CA LEU A 124 8.81 8.01 -10.45
C LEU A 124 10.08 7.45 -9.83
N THR A 125 10.94 8.34 -9.36
CA THR A 125 12.15 7.98 -8.62
C THR A 125 12.03 8.55 -7.22
N PHE A 126 12.23 7.69 -6.22
CA PHE A 126 12.22 8.10 -4.81
C PHE A 126 13.53 8.78 -4.42
N SER A 127 13.53 9.45 -3.27
CA SER A 127 14.72 10.12 -2.72
C SER A 127 15.91 9.19 -2.46
N ASP A 128 15.67 7.89 -2.30
CA ASP A 128 16.70 6.85 -2.19
C ASP A 128 17.19 6.31 -3.56
N GLY A 129 16.80 6.96 -4.66
CA GLY A 129 17.17 6.58 -6.03
C GLY A 129 16.40 5.38 -6.60
N ARG A 130 15.54 4.74 -5.81
CA ARG A 130 14.78 3.56 -6.26
C ARG A 130 13.61 3.95 -7.14
N GLN A 131 13.28 3.07 -8.08
CA GLN A 131 12.15 3.26 -8.99
C GLN A 131 10.82 2.94 -8.31
N GLY A 132 9.81 3.71 -8.69
CA GLY A 132 8.43 3.55 -8.28
C GLY A 132 7.48 3.78 -9.43
N MET A 133 6.21 3.53 -9.16
CA MET A 133 5.13 3.76 -10.12
C MET A 133 3.91 4.32 -9.40
N TRP A 134 3.43 5.45 -9.91
CA TRP A 134 2.13 5.98 -9.59
C TRP A 134 1.10 5.37 -10.52
N ILE A 135 0.03 4.80 -9.99
CA ILE A 135 -0.99 4.10 -10.77
C ILE A 135 -2.35 4.65 -10.39
N ASN A 136 -3.16 4.98 -11.39
CA ASN A 136 -4.55 5.37 -11.25
C ASN A 136 -5.44 4.35 -11.98
N ILE A 137 -6.48 3.92 -11.29
CA ILE A 137 -7.53 3.08 -11.85
C ILE A 137 -8.84 3.83 -11.73
N GLU A 138 -9.40 4.18 -12.88
CA GLU A 138 -10.75 4.75 -12.98
C GLU A 138 -11.77 3.61 -13.00
N LEU A 139 -12.75 3.71 -12.10
CA LEU A 139 -13.85 2.77 -12.02
C LEU A 139 -14.99 3.21 -12.97
N PRO A 140 -15.74 2.26 -13.54
CA PRO A 140 -16.83 2.57 -14.47
C PRO A 140 -17.93 3.41 -13.82
N ASN A 141 -18.65 4.16 -14.65
CA ASN A 141 -19.83 4.92 -14.24
C ASN A 141 -20.87 4.00 -13.57
N GLY A 142 -21.37 4.40 -12.41
CA GLY A 142 -22.31 3.60 -11.61
C GLY A 142 -21.65 2.79 -10.49
N ALA A 143 -20.31 2.67 -10.45
CA ALA A 143 -19.61 2.21 -9.27
C ALA A 143 -19.82 3.17 -8.09
N ALA A 144 -19.95 2.63 -6.88
CA ALA A 144 -20.01 3.48 -5.69
C ALA A 144 -18.68 4.24 -5.54
N PRO A 145 -18.70 5.49 -5.05
CA PRO A 145 -17.48 6.25 -4.79
C PRO A 145 -16.50 5.49 -3.88
N PRO A 146 -15.17 5.68 -4.05
CA PRO A 146 -14.53 6.63 -4.96
C PRO A 146 -14.48 6.15 -6.42
N ARG A 147 -14.63 7.08 -7.38
CA ARG A 147 -14.58 6.77 -8.82
C ARG A 147 -13.17 6.52 -9.36
N SER A 148 -12.15 6.90 -8.62
CA SER A 148 -10.75 6.66 -8.94
C SER A 148 -10.04 6.09 -7.73
N ARG A 149 -9.15 5.13 -7.96
CA ARG A 149 -8.22 4.61 -6.97
C ARG A 149 -6.81 4.85 -7.39
N TRP A 150 -6.01 5.29 -6.43
CA TRP A 150 -4.63 5.62 -6.62
C TRP A 150 -3.77 4.63 -5.87
N TYR A 151 -2.70 4.19 -6.51
CA TYR A 151 -1.71 3.31 -5.94
C TYR A 151 -0.32 3.89 -6.13
N LEU A 152 0.52 3.73 -5.13
CA LEU A 152 1.94 4.01 -5.18
C LEU A 152 2.71 2.72 -4.94
N ALA A 153 3.44 2.28 -5.96
CA ALA A 153 4.20 1.03 -5.96
C ALA A 153 5.71 1.34 -5.92
N LYS A 154 6.47 0.56 -5.15
CA LYS A 154 7.93 0.63 -5.04
C LYS A 154 8.52 -0.76 -4.85
N ILE A 155 9.61 -1.08 -5.55
CA ILE A 155 10.40 -2.27 -5.25
C ILE A 155 11.45 -1.91 -4.19
N THR A 156 11.49 -2.67 -3.09
CA THR A 156 12.42 -2.48 -1.97
C THR A 156 13.78 -3.12 -2.28
N ASP A 157 14.79 -2.86 -1.46
CA ASP A 157 16.09 -3.55 -1.51
C ASP A 157 16.01 -5.04 -1.17
N GLN A 158 15.02 -5.44 -0.38
CA GLN A 158 14.78 -6.84 -0.04
C GLN A 158 13.97 -7.59 -1.12
N ASP A 159 13.81 -7.01 -2.31
CA ASP A 159 13.07 -7.58 -3.43
C ASP A 159 11.56 -7.76 -3.15
N TRP A 160 10.98 -6.85 -2.37
CA TRP A 160 9.53 -6.82 -2.10
C TRP A 160 8.86 -5.68 -2.86
N LEU A 161 7.59 -5.87 -3.23
CA LEU A 161 6.78 -4.78 -3.73
C LEU A 161 6.05 -4.14 -2.55
N MET A 162 6.38 -2.90 -2.23
CA MET A 162 5.57 -2.08 -1.33
C MET A 162 4.52 -1.33 -2.14
N LEU A 163 3.26 -1.50 -1.75
CA LEU A 163 2.10 -0.93 -2.41
C LEU A 163 1.26 -0.15 -1.39
N LEU A 164 1.13 1.15 -1.61
CA LEU A 164 0.16 1.98 -0.93
C LEU A 164 -1.05 2.17 -1.84
N GLY A 165 -2.25 2.01 -1.31
CA GLY A 165 -3.51 2.25 -2.01
C GLY A 165 -4.34 3.29 -1.28
N SER A 166 -4.93 4.22 -2.01
CA SER A 166 -5.84 5.22 -1.45
C SER A 166 -6.97 5.54 -2.44
N GLY A 167 -8.12 5.92 -1.88
CA GLY A 167 -9.26 6.43 -2.64
C GLY A 167 -9.41 7.93 -2.40
N THR A 168 -10.03 8.64 -3.34
CA THR A 168 -10.37 10.05 -3.13
C THR A 168 -11.61 10.20 -2.25
N THR A 169 -11.53 11.08 -1.25
CA THR A 169 -12.72 11.59 -0.57
C THR A 169 -13.26 12.83 -1.30
N VAL A 170 -14.49 13.24 -0.98
CA VAL A 170 -15.12 14.41 -1.61
C VAL A 170 -14.30 15.66 -1.27
N GLY A 171 -13.84 16.39 -2.30
CA GLY A 171 -13.05 17.61 -2.16
C GLY A 171 -11.53 17.42 -2.19
N GLU A 172 -11.03 16.19 -2.30
CA GLU A 172 -9.58 15.94 -2.44
C GLU A 172 -9.08 16.02 -3.88
N THR A 173 -7.92 16.65 -4.05
CA THR A 173 -7.21 16.68 -5.33
C THR A 173 -6.31 15.45 -5.49
N PRO A 174 -6.05 15.00 -6.73
CA PRO A 174 -5.08 13.94 -7.01
C PRO A 174 -3.70 14.22 -6.41
N ASP A 175 -3.23 15.47 -6.47
CA ASP A 175 -1.92 15.87 -5.92
C ASP A 175 -1.88 15.75 -4.39
N SER A 176 -2.98 16.05 -3.69
CA SER A 176 -3.05 15.86 -2.25
C SER A 176 -2.90 14.38 -1.87
N VAL A 177 -3.56 13.48 -2.60
CA VAL A 177 -3.46 12.03 -2.37
C VAL A 177 -2.07 11.51 -2.72
N ARG A 178 -1.49 12.01 -3.82
CA ARG A 178 -0.14 11.68 -4.25
C ARG A 178 0.91 12.08 -3.21
N ASN A 179 0.88 13.33 -2.75
CA ASN A 179 1.83 13.84 -1.76
C ASN A 179 1.70 13.10 -0.43
N PHE A 180 0.46 12.77 -0.02
CA PHE A 180 0.21 11.94 1.15
C PHE A 180 0.88 10.56 1.02
N MET A 181 0.62 9.82 -0.06
CA MET A 181 1.20 8.49 -0.25
C MET A 181 2.73 8.54 -0.43
N LEU A 182 3.27 9.55 -1.12
CA LEU A 182 4.72 9.74 -1.24
C LEU A 182 5.36 9.91 0.14
N ARG A 183 4.81 10.79 0.99
CA ARG A 183 5.30 11.01 2.35
C ARG A 183 5.30 9.72 3.17
N VAL A 184 4.21 8.94 3.09
CA VAL A 184 4.12 7.65 3.78
C VAL A 184 5.19 6.69 3.26
N MET A 185 5.34 6.54 1.94
CA MET A 185 6.32 5.65 1.33
C MET A 185 7.76 6.05 1.68
N GLU A 186 8.06 7.34 1.73
CA GLU A 186 9.38 7.87 2.12
C GLU A 186 9.69 7.68 3.60
N SER A 187 8.66 7.62 4.45
CA SER A 187 8.84 7.29 5.86
C SER A 187 9.16 5.81 6.09
N THR A 188 8.89 4.96 5.10
CA THR A 188 9.03 3.52 5.25
C THR A 188 10.50 3.10 5.21
N LYS A 189 10.92 2.39 6.25
CA LYS A 189 12.23 1.73 6.32
C LYS A 189 12.06 0.22 6.27
N VAL A 190 12.84 -0.42 5.42
CA VAL A 190 12.85 -1.87 5.23
C VAL A 190 14.11 -2.44 5.88
N TYR A 191 13.99 -3.62 6.48
CA TYR A 191 15.04 -4.26 7.26
C TYR A 191 15.32 -5.66 6.71
N ALA A 192 16.60 -6.05 6.74
CA ALA A 192 17.05 -7.38 6.33
C ALA A 192 16.89 -8.43 7.45
N GLN A 193 16.50 -8.00 8.66
CA GLN A 193 16.35 -8.85 9.84
C GLN A 193 15.13 -8.40 10.65
N PRO A 194 14.58 -9.28 11.52
CA PRO A 194 13.54 -8.91 12.46
C PRO A 194 13.90 -7.69 13.29
N ILE A 195 12.92 -6.83 13.52
CA ILE A 195 13.08 -5.58 14.23
C ILE A 195 12.99 -5.86 15.74
N ASP A 196 13.99 -5.40 16.50
CA ASP A 196 13.90 -5.36 17.96
C ASP A 196 12.92 -4.26 18.38
N ILE A 197 11.69 -4.68 18.68
CA ILE A 197 10.59 -3.79 19.03
C ILE A 197 10.88 -3.01 20.32
N GLU A 198 11.51 -3.64 21.32
CA GLU A 198 11.75 -3.00 22.61
C GLU A 198 12.87 -1.95 22.51
N ALA A 199 13.94 -2.26 21.79
CA ALA A 199 14.96 -1.28 21.47
C ALA A 199 14.38 -0.09 20.69
N LEU A 200 13.51 -0.36 19.72
CA LEU A 200 12.89 0.69 18.90
C LEU A 200 11.92 1.57 19.72
N LYS A 201 11.08 0.97 20.57
CA LYS A 201 10.20 1.73 21.50
C LYS A 201 11.01 2.67 22.37
N LYS A 202 12.13 2.20 22.94
CA LYS A 202 13.01 2.99 23.80
C LYS A 202 13.68 4.15 23.04
N ALA A 203 13.95 3.97 21.75
CA ALA A 203 14.50 5.04 20.90
C ALA A 203 13.46 6.07 20.47
N LEU A 204 12.19 5.67 20.32
CA LEU A 204 11.12 6.52 19.79
C LEU A 204 10.32 7.25 20.88
N LEU A 205 10.20 6.66 22.07
CA LEU A 205 9.45 7.25 23.17
C LEU A 205 10.42 7.94 24.14
N PRO A 206 10.26 9.25 24.42
CA PRO A 206 11.09 9.92 25.40
C PRO A 206 10.98 9.21 26.75
N LYS A 207 12.10 9.07 27.46
CA LYS A 207 12.09 8.58 28.84
C LYS A 207 11.20 9.53 29.66
N LYS A 208 10.16 8.98 30.27
CA LYS A 208 9.39 9.69 31.30
C LYS A 208 10.29 10.00 32.49
#